data_AF-A0A1Q2ZUM2-F1
#
_entry.id   AF-A0A1Q2ZUM2-F1
#
_cell.length_a   1.000
_cell.length_b   1.000
_cell.length_c   1.000
_cell.angle_alpha   90.00
_cell.angle_beta   90.00
_cell.angle_gamma   90.00
#
_symmetry.space_group_name_H-M   'P 1'
#
loop_
_entity.id
_entity.type
_entity.pdbx_description
1 polymer ?
#
loop_
_entity_poly.entity_id
_entity_poly.type
_entity_poly.pdbx_seq_one_letter_code
_entity_poly.pdbx_strand_id
1 'polypeptide(L)'
;MVPVLALNGLFELMLRYNLDYPNFYQKLYGLITANLMHAKYRARFFRLMDTFLASTHLSAHLVASFIKRLSRLTLNAPPGAIVSVIPFVYNLLKKHPSCMIMLHNPAYITDPFMTPEETEHVKSLRGNYVDPFDDKEPNPERTRAMESSLWELASLTEHYHPNVATLAKIFSQPFRKMNYNMEDFLDWSYDSLLAAETSRRLKVLPTLEYENFDQLFGEANTEGTTFLTGVDW
;
A
#
# COMPACT_ATOMS: atom_id res chain seq x y z
N MET A 1 -18.44 10.49 2.85
CA MET A 1 -19.31 9.31 2.70
C MET A 1 -20.28 9.45 1.53
N VAL A 2 -21.14 10.47 1.48
CA VAL A 2 -22.10 10.70 0.37
C VAL A 2 -21.46 10.68 -1.03
N PRO A 3 -20.28 11.28 -1.27
CA PRO A 3 -19.68 11.28 -2.61
C PRO A 3 -19.29 9.89 -3.14
N VAL A 4 -18.92 8.96 -2.25
CA VAL A 4 -18.48 7.60 -2.62
C VAL A 4 -19.67 6.79 -3.15
N LEU A 5 -20.86 6.98 -2.58
CA LEU A 5 -22.08 6.32 -3.04
C LEU A 5 -22.58 6.94 -4.34
N ALA A 6 -22.57 8.28 -4.43
CA ALA A 6 -23.00 9.01 -5.61
C ALA A 6 -22.17 8.68 -6.87
N LEU A 7 -20.90 8.31 -6.68
CA LEU A 7 -19.98 7.98 -7.77
C LEU A 7 -20.43 6.78 -8.62
N ASN A 8 -21.21 5.84 -8.06
CA ASN A 8 -21.82 4.77 -8.86
C ASN A 8 -22.90 5.29 -9.81
N GLY A 9 -23.82 6.12 -9.29
CA GLY A 9 -24.88 6.71 -10.10
C GLY A 9 -24.31 7.66 -11.16
N LEU A 10 -23.30 8.45 -10.78
CA LEU A 10 -22.57 9.30 -11.73
C LEU A 10 -21.93 8.46 -12.83
N PHE A 11 -21.26 7.35 -12.49
CA PHE A 11 -20.63 6.49 -13.48
C PHE A 11 -21.63 5.89 -14.46
N GLU A 12 -22.79 5.41 -13.98
CA GLU A 12 -23.85 4.91 -14.87
C GLU A 12 -24.38 6.01 -15.80
N LEU A 13 -24.49 7.25 -15.31
CA LEU A 13 -24.88 8.40 -16.12
C LEU A 13 -23.84 8.75 -17.18
N MET A 14 -22.55 8.72 -16.82
CA MET A 14 -21.46 8.93 -17.77
C MET A 14 -21.43 7.86 -18.86
N LEU A 15 -21.59 6.57 -18.49
CA LEU A 15 -21.56 5.47 -19.44
C LEU A 15 -22.78 5.43 -20.37
N ARG A 16 -23.98 5.66 -19.85
CA ARG A 16 -25.22 5.51 -20.63
C ARG A 16 -25.58 6.76 -21.43
N TYR A 17 -25.26 7.94 -20.90
CA TYR A 17 -25.68 9.21 -21.49
C TYR A 17 -24.51 10.10 -21.93
N ASN A 18 -23.26 9.61 -21.85
CA ASN A 18 -22.03 10.35 -22.24
C ASN A 18 -21.96 11.76 -21.62
N LEU A 19 -22.40 11.89 -20.37
CA LEU A 19 -22.27 13.14 -19.62
C LEU A 19 -20.82 13.30 -19.17
N ASP A 20 -20.19 14.42 -19.52
CA ASP A 20 -18.84 14.73 -19.08
C ASP A 20 -18.84 15.37 -17.70
N TYR A 21 -18.04 14.81 -16.78
CA TYR A 21 -17.77 15.42 -15.49
C TYR A 21 -16.42 16.15 -15.54
N PRO A 22 -16.37 17.49 -15.33
CA PRO A 22 -15.13 18.24 -15.42
C PRO A 22 -14.13 17.77 -14.35
N ASN A 23 -12.85 17.64 -14.73
CA ASN A 23 -11.74 17.26 -13.84
C ASN A 23 -12.01 16.00 -12.99
N PHE A 24 -12.62 14.98 -13.61
CA PHE A 24 -12.99 13.72 -12.97
C PHE A 24 -11.86 13.10 -12.12
N TYR A 25 -10.66 12.95 -12.67
CA TYR A 25 -9.54 12.31 -11.96
C TYR A 25 -8.98 13.13 -10.80
N GLN A 26 -9.02 14.47 -10.86
CA GLN A 26 -8.65 15.32 -9.72
C GLN A 26 -9.63 15.10 -8.57
N LYS A 27 -10.93 15.02 -8.87
CA LYS A 27 -11.94 14.75 -7.86
C LYS A 27 -11.81 13.34 -7.29
N LEU A 28 -11.57 12.35 -8.15
CA LEU A 28 -11.32 10.96 -7.74
C LEU A 28 -10.11 10.86 -6.81
N TYR A 29 -9.02 11.55 -7.14
CA TYR A 29 -7.82 11.62 -6.31
C TYR A 29 -8.11 12.25 -4.94
N GLY A 30 -8.88 13.36 -4.91
CA GLY A 30 -9.32 14.00 -3.66
C GLY A 30 -10.26 13.15 -2.80
N LEU A 31 -10.97 12.17 -3.37
CA LEU A 31 -11.83 11.24 -2.61
C LEU A 31 -11.03 10.18 -1.85
N ILE A 32 -9.82 9.88 -2.30
CA ILE A 32 -8.92 8.91 -1.66
C ILE A 32 -8.35 9.53 -0.38
N THR A 33 -8.99 9.24 0.74
CA THR A 33 -8.67 9.79 2.07
C THR A 33 -8.51 8.66 3.07
N ALA A 34 -7.87 8.92 4.23
CA ALA A 34 -7.74 7.91 5.28
C ALA A 34 -9.11 7.33 5.69
N ASN A 35 -10.12 8.19 5.80
CA ASN A 35 -11.50 7.79 6.13
C ASN A 35 -12.10 6.78 5.14
N LEU A 36 -11.68 6.80 3.88
CA LEU A 36 -12.13 5.84 2.87
C LEU A 36 -11.66 4.41 3.18
N MET A 37 -10.45 4.26 3.73
CA MET A 37 -9.87 2.94 4.05
C MET A 37 -10.61 2.26 5.21
N HIS A 38 -11.17 3.05 6.12
CA HIS A 38 -12.00 2.60 7.24
C HIS A 38 -13.51 2.55 6.89
N ALA A 39 -13.91 2.98 5.69
CA ALA A 39 -15.32 3.03 5.31
C ALA A 39 -15.87 1.63 4.96
N LYS A 40 -17.13 1.39 5.35
CA LYS A 40 -17.85 0.14 5.04
C LYS A 40 -17.99 -0.14 3.53
N TYR A 41 -18.14 0.90 2.73
CA TYR A 41 -18.41 0.79 1.28
C TYR A 41 -17.13 0.81 0.42
N ARG A 42 -15.96 0.58 1.01
CA ARG A 42 -14.67 0.62 0.29
C ARG A 42 -14.58 -0.40 -0.85
N ALA A 43 -15.13 -1.62 -0.68
CA ALA A 43 -15.09 -2.65 -1.71
C ALA A 43 -15.74 -2.17 -3.01
N ARG A 44 -16.93 -1.57 -2.89
CA ARG A 44 -17.64 -0.94 -4.01
C ARG A 44 -16.82 0.18 -4.65
N PHE A 45 -16.17 1.02 -3.84
CA PHE A 45 -15.30 2.09 -4.37
C PHE A 45 -14.13 1.52 -5.17
N PHE A 46 -13.41 0.52 -4.66
CA PHE A 46 -12.26 -0.09 -5.33
C PHE A 46 -12.66 -0.80 -6.64
N ARG A 47 -13.84 -1.44 -6.72
CA ARG A 47 -14.36 -1.99 -7.99
C ARG A 47 -14.49 -0.92 -9.08
N LEU A 48 -15.06 0.22 -8.72
CA LEU A 48 -15.23 1.33 -9.66
C LEU A 48 -13.89 1.97 -10.00
N MET A 49 -13.00 2.11 -9.02
CA MET A 49 -11.66 2.64 -9.24
C MET A 49 -10.82 1.75 -10.18
N ASP A 50 -10.94 0.42 -10.09
CA ASP A 50 -10.30 -0.50 -11.03
C ASP A 50 -10.80 -0.28 -12.46
N THR A 51 -12.11 -0.03 -12.61
CA THR A 51 -12.69 0.31 -13.92
C THR A 51 -12.18 1.66 -14.44
N PHE A 52 -12.10 2.70 -13.59
CA PHE A 52 -11.61 4.02 -14.01
C PHE A 52 -10.13 4.07 -14.35
N LEU A 53 -9.30 3.34 -13.60
CA LEU A 53 -7.86 3.27 -13.83
C LEU A 53 -7.46 2.17 -14.83
N ALA A 54 -8.42 1.39 -15.34
CA ALA A 54 -8.21 0.51 -16.49
C ALA A 54 -8.25 1.24 -17.84
N SER A 55 -8.59 2.53 -17.87
CA SER A 55 -8.61 3.33 -19.10
C SER A 55 -7.21 3.45 -19.73
N THR A 56 -7.12 3.30 -21.05
CA THR A 56 -5.88 3.34 -21.81
C THR A 56 -5.31 4.75 -22.02
N HIS A 57 -6.14 5.79 -21.83
CA HIS A 57 -5.77 7.19 -22.11
C HIS A 57 -5.19 7.93 -20.89
N LEU A 58 -4.71 7.19 -19.88
CA LEU A 58 -4.18 7.78 -18.65
C LEU A 58 -2.67 8.03 -18.74
N SER A 59 -2.24 9.19 -18.27
CA SER A 59 -0.82 9.52 -18.15
C SER A 59 -0.19 8.66 -17.05
N ALA A 60 1.06 8.24 -17.26
CA ALA A 60 1.77 7.42 -16.27
C ALA A 60 2.00 8.18 -14.95
N HIS A 61 2.19 9.51 -15.03
CA HIS A 61 2.29 10.38 -13.85
C HIS A 61 1.02 10.38 -13.01
N LEU A 62 -0.16 10.40 -13.64
CA LEU A 62 -1.43 10.31 -12.93
C LEU A 62 -1.52 8.99 -12.17
N VAL A 63 -1.26 7.86 -12.83
CA VAL A 63 -1.33 6.53 -12.20
C VAL A 63 -0.33 6.40 -11.05
N ALA A 64 0.91 6.89 -11.24
CA ALA A 64 1.93 6.93 -10.19
C ALA A 64 1.44 7.67 -8.93
N SER A 65 0.71 8.77 -9.09
CA SER A 65 0.14 9.53 -7.97
C SER A 65 -0.94 8.78 -7.23
N PHE A 66 -1.82 8.06 -7.94
CA PHE A 66 -2.79 7.18 -7.33
C PHE A 66 -2.11 6.06 -6.54
N ILE A 67 -1.08 5.44 -7.11
CA ILE A 67 -0.29 4.40 -6.43
C ILE A 67 0.36 4.96 -5.17
N LYS A 68 1.13 6.05 -5.28
CA LYS A 68 1.86 6.64 -4.14
C LYS A 68 0.93 7.07 -3.02
N ARG A 69 -0.19 7.73 -3.34
CA ARG A 69 -1.18 8.13 -2.33
C ARG A 69 -1.85 6.93 -1.68
N LEU A 70 -2.23 5.90 -2.44
CA LEU A 70 -2.77 4.67 -1.88
C LEU A 70 -1.76 3.98 -0.95
N SER A 71 -0.50 3.85 -1.38
CA SER A 71 0.59 3.29 -0.57
C SER A 71 0.79 4.05 0.73
N ARG A 72 0.79 5.39 0.72
CA ARG A 72 0.86 6.19 1.94
C ARG A 72 -0.33 5.96 2.87
N LEU A 73 -1.54 5.87 2.33
CA LEU A 73 -2.73 5.55 3.11
C LEU A 73 -2.71 4.14 3.70
N THR A 74 -2.00 3.18 3.10
CA THR A 74 -1.91 1.82 3.66
C THR A 74 -1.20 1.75 5.00
N LEU A 75 -0.32 2.70 5.33
CA LEU A 75 0.39 2.71 6.62
C LEU A 75 -0.55 2.85 7.82
N ASN A 76 -1.66 3.58 7.64
CA ASN A 76 -2.66 3.79 8.69
C ASN A 76 -3.91 2.92 8.48
N ALA A 77 -3.93 2.07 7.47
CA ALA A 77 -5.11 1.34 7.05
C ALA A 77 -5.32 0.04 7.83
N PRO A 78 -6.57 -0.45 7.93
CA PRO A 78 -6.83 -1.77 8.48
C PRO A 78 -6.34 -2.88 7.52
N PRO A 79 -5.95 -4.07 8.02
CA PRO A 79 -5.45 -5.17 7.19
C PRO A 79 -6.38 -5.54 6.04
N GLY A 80 -7.70 -5.53 6.27
CA GLY A 80 -8.66 -5.81 5.22
C GLY A 80 -8.61 -4.83 4.04
N ALA A 81 -8.24 -3.57 4.27
CA ALA A 81 -8.06 -2.60 3.19
C ALA A 81 -6.71 -2.79 2.49
N ILE A 82 -5.67 -3.11 3.27
CA ILE A 82 -4.33 -3.39 2.76
C ILE A 82 -4.35 -4.57 1.77
N VAL A 83 -5.09 -5.64 2.10
CA VAL A 83 -5.27 -6.82 1.25
C VAL A 83 -5.93 -6.46 -0.09
N SER A 84 -6.78 -5.44 -0.14
CA SER A 84 -7.35 -4.94 -1.39
C SER A 84 -6.40 -4.00 -2.15
N VAL A 85 -5.61 -3.18 -1.46
CA VAL A 85 -4.71 -2.20 -2.11
C VAL A 85 -3.48 -2.87 -2.72
N ILE A 86 -2.89 -3.89 -2.10
CA ILE A 86 -1.68 -4.54 -2.63
C ILE A 86 -1.91 -5.12 -4.05
N PRO A 87 -2.94 -5.97 -4.30
CA PRO A 87 -3.20 -6.49 -5.64
C PRO A 87 -3.61 -5.39 -6.62
N PHE A 88 -4.30 -4.36 -6.14
CA PHE A 88 -4.67 -3.20 -6.94
C PHE A 88 -3.44 -2.46 -7.48
N VAL A 89 -2.49 -2.14 -6.60
CA VAL A 89 -1.22 -1.50 -6.98
C VAL A 89 -0.41 -2.42 -7.90
N TYR A 90 -0.38 -3.73 -7.63
CA TYR A 90 0.28 -4.69 -8.51
C TYR A 90 -0.28 -4.66 -9.94
N ASN A 91 -1.61 -4.66 -10.08
CA ASN A 91 -2.27 -4.60 -11.37
C ASN A 91 -1.96 -3.28 -12.11
N LEU A 92 -1.92 -2.15 -11.41
CA LEU A 92 -1.57 -0.86 -12.01
C LEU A 92 -0.10 -0.80 -12.47
N LEU A 93 0.83 -1.27 -11.66
CA LEU A 93 2.25 -1.35 -12.02
C LEU A 93 2.48 -2.25 -13.22
N LYS A 94 1.70 -3.34 -13.34
CA LYS A 94 1.77 -4.22 -14.50
C LYS A 94 1.22 -3.61 -15.78
N LYS A 95 0.10 -2.87 -15.68
CA LYS A 95 -0.48 -2.14 -16.81
C LYS A 95 0.40 -0.99 -17.28
N HIS A 96 1.09 -0.31 -16.35
CA HIS A 96 1.96 0.84 -16.62
C HIS A 96 3.40 0.58 -16.15
N PRO A 97 4.24 -0.10 -16.97
CA PRO A 97 5.61 -0.44 -16.61
C PRO A 97 6.49 0.76 -16.24
N SER A 98 6.18 1.96 -16.75
CA SER A 98 6.92 3.18 -16.40
C SER A 98 6.87 3.51 -14.91
N CYS A 99 5.81 3.10 -14.19
CA CYS A 99 5.70 3.30 -12.75
C CYS A 99 6.58 2.34 -11.94
N MET A 100 7.18 1.33 -12.58
CA MET A 100 8.06 0.36 -11.92
C MET A 100 9.33 1.00 -11.34
N ILE A 101 9.73 2.18 -11.86
CA ILE A 101 10.83 2.97 -11.32
C ILE A 101 10.65 3.31 -9.83
N MET A 102 9.40 3.43 -9.37
CA MET A 102 9.07 3.73 -7.98
C MET A 102 9.34 2.54 -7.03
N LEU A 103 9.37 1.31 -7.56
CA LEU A 103 9.77 0.11 -6.80
C LEU A 103 11.27 -0.14 -6.90
N HIS A 104 11.83 0.07 -8.09
CA HIS A 104 13.21 -0.23 -8.38
C HIS A 104 13.81 0.86 -9.26
N ASN A 105 14.64 1.70 -8.65
CA ASN A 105 15.37 2.73 -9.35
C ASN A 105 16.83 2.30 -9.56
N PRO A 106 17.26 2.03 -10.82
CA PRO A 106 18.60 1.55 -11.11
C PRO A 106 19.71 2.54 -10.79
N ALA A 107 19.41 3.84 -10.67
CA ALA A 107 20.40 4.87 -10.36
C ALA A 107 21.01 4.73 -8.95
N TYR A 108 20.34 3.99 -8.05
CA TYR A 108 20.78 3.80 -6.67
C TYR A 108 21.42 2.43 -6.41
N ILE A 109 21.58 1.60 -7.43
CA ILE A 109 22.22 0.27 -7.32
C ILE A 109 23.73 0.44 -7.34
N THR A 110 24.42 -0.36 -6.53
CA THR A 110 25.89 -0.42 -6.52
C THR A 110 26.30 -1.80 -6.99
N ASP A 111 26.82 -1.87 -8.21
CA ASP A 111 27.30 -3.12 -8.79
C ASP A 111 28.77 -3.37 -8.37
N PRO A 112 29.20 -4.63 -8.14
CA PRO A 112 30.58 -4.94 -7.79
C PRO A 112 31.63 -4.57 -8.84
N PHE A 113 31.20 -4.31 -10.08
CA PHE A 113 32.06 -3.98 -11.22
C PHE A 113 32.13 -2.48 -11.55
N MET A 114 31.46 -1.63 -10.75
CA MET A 114 31.50 -0.18 -10.94
C MET A 114 32.86 0.40 -10.60
N THR A 115 33.22 1.50 -11.28
CA THR A 115 34.42 2.26 -10.94
C THR A 115 34.28 2.91 -9.55
N PRO A 116 35.40 3.19 -8.85
CA PRO A 116 35.35 3.90 -7.57
C PRO A 116 34.66 5.27 -7.66
N GLU A 117 34.81 5.97 -8.79
CA GLU A 117 34.19 7.27 -9.06
C GLU A 117 32.66 7.17 -9.17
N GLU A 118 32.14 6.18 -9.90
CA GLU A 118 30.70 5.91 -10.01
C GLU A 118 30.10 5.52 -8.65
N THR A 119 30.83 4.74 -7.86
CA THR A 119 30.39 4.33 -6.51
C THR A 119 30.26 5.54 -5.58
N GLU A 120 31.20 6.48 -5.65
CA GLU A 120 31.15 7.73 -4.89
C GLU A 120 30.01 8.63 -5.38
N HIS A 121 29.77 8.70 -6.69
CA HIS A 121 28.63 9.41 -7.25
C HIS A 121 27.30 8.88 -6.71
N VAL A 122 27.07 7.56 -6.70
CA VAL A 122 25.86 6.94 -6.15
C VAL A 122 25.71 7.21 -4.65
N LYS A 123 26.81 7.26 -3.88
CA LYS A 123 26.78 7.65 -2.46
C LYS A 123 26.36 9.11 -2.29
N SER A 124 26.90 10.02 -3.09
CA SER A 124 26.53 11.44 -3.08
C SER A 124 25.05 11.65 -3.46
N LEU A 125 24.56 10.91 -4.45
CA LEU A 125 23.15 10.91 -4.85
C LEU A 125 22.23 10.43 -3.73
N ARG A 126 22.60 9.37 -3.01
CA ARG A 126 21.84 8.89 -1.86
C ARG A 126 21.81 9.89 -0.71
N GLY A 127 22.94 10.54 -0.41
CA GLY A 127 23.03 11.54 0.66
C GLY A 127 22.19 12.79 0.39
N ASN A 128 22.07 13.19 -0.87
CA ASN A 128 21.32 14.37 -1.29
C ASN A 128 19.86 14.07 -1.69
N TYR A 129 19.43 12.82 -1.60
CA TYR A 129 18.10 12.42 -2.05
C TYR A 129 17.02 12.87 -1.06
N VAL A 130 16.01 13.57 -1.58
CA VAL A 130 14.81 13.97 -0.84
C VAL A 130 13.59 13.55 -1.65
N ASP A 131 12.62 12.89 -1.00
CA ASP A 131 11.38 12.48 -1.65
C ASP A 131 10.61 13.73 -2.16
N PRO A 132 10.40 13.89 -3.48
CA PRO A 132 9.73 15.07 -4.04
C PRO A 132 8.19 15.01 -3.96
N PHE A 133 7.61 13.91 -3.47
CA PHE A 133 6.17 13.72 -3.48
C PHE A 133 5.42 14.66 -2.53
N ASP A 134 4.54 15.48 -3.09
CA ASP A 134 3.62 16.35 -2.33
C ASP A 134 2.24 15.71 -2.18
N ASP A 135 1.83 15.46 -0.94
CA ASP A 135 0.54 14.85 -0.59
C ASP A 135 -0.63 15.85 -0.64
N LYS A 136 -0.33 17.14 -0.53
CA LYS A 136 -1.36 18.20 -0.48
C LYS A 136 -1.79 18.66 -1.87
N GLU A 137 -1.01 18.34 -2.90
CA GLU A 137 -1.31 18.75 -4.27
C GLU A 137 -2.61 18.08 -4.76
N PRO A 138 -3.63 18.84 -5.18
CA PRO A 138 -4.90 18.28 -5.63
C PRO A 138 -4.81 17.66 -7.04
N ASN A 139 -3.85 18.10 -7.86
CA ASN A 139 -3.70 17.62 -9.23
C ASN A 139 -2.77 16.40 -9.27
N PRO A 140 -3.27 15.20 -9.63
CA PRO A 140 -2.47 13.99 -9.62
C PRO A 140 -1.32 14.04 -10.64
N GLU A 141 -1.33 14.94 -11.63
CA GLU A 141 -0.20 15.06 -12.57
C GLU A 141 0.96 15.89 -12.03
N ARG A 142 0.76 16.67 -10.95
CA ARG A 142 1.75 17.64 -10.43
C ARG A 142 2.39 17.23 -9.10
N THR A 143 1.96 16.11 -8.51
CA THR A 143 2.45 15.59 -7.22
C THR A 143 3.90 15.10 -7.26
N ARG A 144 4.49 14.88 -8.45
CA ARG A 144 5.82 14.28 -8.69
C ARG A 144 6.01 12.87 -8.10
N ALA A 145 4.94 12.08 -8.05
CA ALA A 145 4.99 10.71 -7.53
C ALA A 145 5.94 9.76 -8.30
N MET A 146 6.15 9.98 -9.61
CA MET A 146 7.09 9.19 -10.42
C MET A 146 8.55 9.32 -9.98
N GLU A 147 8.94 10.50 -9.48
CA GLU A 147 10.29 10.79 -8.99
C GLU A 147 10.50 10.31 -7.54
N SER A 148 9.41 9.91 -6.89
CA SER A 148 9.38 9.30 -5.57
C SER A 148 9.55 7.78 -5.64
N SER A 149 9.80 7.17 -4.49
CA SER A 149 9.83 5.71 -4.33
C SER A 149 8.75 5.22 -3.36
N LEU A 150 8.41 3.92 -3.41
CA LEU A 150 7.33 3.31 -2.61
C LEU A 150 7.85 2.59 -1.36
N TRP A 151 8.47 3.31 -0.42
CA TRP A 151 8.91 2.71 0.85
C TRP A 151 7.76 2.19 1.68
N GLU A 152 6.56 2.76 1.53
CA GLU A 152 5.39 2.37 2.32
C GLU A 152 5.00 0.90 2.10
N LEU A 153 5.16 0.40 0.87
CA LEU A 153 4.94 -1.02 0.56
C LEU A 153 6.08 -1.91 1.07
N ALA A 154 7.31 -1.40 1.11
CA ALA A 154 8.45 -2.12 1.65
C ALA A 154 8.30 -2.31 3.17
N SER A 155 7.93 -1.26 3.92
CA SER A 155 7.65 -1.36 5.35
C SER A 155 6.52 -2.35 5.66
N LEU A 156 5.54 -2.46 4.76
CA LEU A 156 4.42 -3.38 4.91
C LEU A 156 4.80 -4.87 4.76
N THR A 157 6.01 -5.17 4.25
CA THR A 157 6.51 -6.56 4.19
C THR A 157 6.74 -7.19 5.57
N GLU A 158 6.85 -6.36 6.61
CA GLU A 158 7.04 -6.75 8.02
C GLU A 158 5.75 -6.56 8.84
N HIS A 159 4.59 -6.61 8.19
CA HIS A 159 3.31 -6.48 8.87
C HIS A 159 3.03 -7.64 9.85
N TYR A 160 2.41 -7.33 11.00
CA TYR A 160 2.12 -8.31 12.06
C TYR A 160 1.32 -9.54 11.59
N HIS A 161 0.37 -9.32 10.66
CA HIS A 161 -0.43 -10.40 10.09
C HIS A 161 0.34 -11.11 8.95
N PRO A 162 0.61 -12.43 9.06
CA PRO A 162 1.49 -13.13 8.14
C PRO A 162 0.95 -13.16 6.70
N ASN A 163 -0.37 -13.28 6.49
CA ASN A 163 -0.93 -13.30 5.13
C ASN A 163 -0.82 -11.93 4.44
N VAL A 164 -0.78 -10.82 5.20
CA VAL A 164 -0.56 -9.48 4.63
C VAL A 164 0.91 -9.31 4.29
N ALA A 165 1.81 -9.73 5.19
CA ALA A 165 3.25 -9.68 4.95
C ALA A 165 3.66 -10.51 3.72
N THR A 166 3.14 -11.73 3.56
CA THR A 166 3.41 -12.57 2.38
C THR A 166 2.84 -11.96 1.10
N LEU A 167 1.69 -11.30 1.18
CA LEU A 167 1.10 -10.58 0.05
C LEU A 167 1.94 -9.34 -0.32
N ALA A 168 2.46 -8.58 0.65
CA ALA A 168 3.34 -7.44 0.38
C ALA A 168 4.68 -7.88 -0.23
N LYS A 169 5.19 -9.07 0.15
CA LYS A 169 6.42 -9.66 -0.43
C LYS A 169 6.34 -9.94 -1.93
N ILE A 170 5.15 -9.91 -2.55
CA ILE A 170 5.02 -10.05 -4.02
C ILE A 170 5.75 -8.93 -4.77
N PHE A 171 5.91 -7.75 -4.17
CA PHE A 171 6.63 -6.63 -4.79
C PHE A 171 8.15 -6.84 -4.80
N SER A 172 8.67 -7.63 -3.86
CA SER A 172 10.08 -8.05 -3.83
C SER A 172 10.34 -9.26 -4.73
N GLN A 173 9.29 -9.94 -5.18
CA GLN A 173 9.38 -11.10 -6.07
C GLN A 173 9.30 -10.68 -7.56
N PRO A 174 9.85 -11.47 -8.48
CA PRO A 174 9.70 -11.20 -9.90
C PRO A 174 8.24 -11.28 -10.31
N PHE A 175 7.79 -10.31 -11.10
CA PHE A 175 6.38 -10.19 -11.45
C PHE A 175 5.99 -11.15 -12.58
N ARG A 176 5.78 -12.44 -12.24
CA ARG A 176 5.39 -13.49 -13.18
C ARG A 176 3.88 -13.57 -13.43
N LYS A 177 3.06 -13.13 -12.47
CA LYS A 177 1.60 -13.16 -12.59
C LYS A 177 1.12 -12.03 -13.49
N MET A 178 0.16 -12.32 -14.38
CA MET A 178 -0.38 -11.32 -15.31
C MET A 178 -1.26 -10.30 -14.57
N ASN A 179 -2.20 -10.78 -13.76
CA ASN A 179 -3.10 -9.97 -12.96
C ASN A 179 -3.56 -10.74 -11.71
N TYR A 180 -4.00 -10.00 -10.70
CA TYR A 180 -4.80 -10.54 -9.61
C TYR A 180 -6.26 -10.18 -9.85
N ASN A 181 -7.15 -11.16 -9.68
CA ASN A 181 -8.58 -10.90 -9.67
C ASN A 181 -8.93 -10.08 -8.43
N MET A 182 -9.46 -8.87 -8.61
CA MET A 182 -9.66 -7.97 -7.50
C MET A 182 -10.80 -8.44 -6.58
N GLU A 183 -11.84 -9.06 -7.14
CA GLU A 183 -13.05 -9.52 -6.43
C GLU A 183 -12.74 -10.44 -5.24
N ASP A 184 -11.70 -11.27 -5.35
CA ASP A 184 -11.32 -12.22 -4.29
C ASP A 184 -10.73 -11.53 -3.05
N PHE A 185 -10.32 -10.26 -3.16
CA PHE A 185 -9.62 -9.53 -2.10
C PHE A 185 -10.39 -8.32 -1.55
N LEU A 186 -11.55 -7.98 -2.11
CA LEU A 186 -12.27 -6.74 -1.76
C LEU A 186 -13.06 -6.81 -0.44
N ASP A 187 -13.61 -7.99 -0.13
CA ASP A 187 -14.62 -8.14 0.93
C ASP A 187 -14.05 -8.72 2.25
N TRP A 188 -12.73 -8.61 2.47
CA TRP A 188 -12.09 -9.06 3.71
C TRP A 188 -12.36 -8.12 4.89
N SER A 189 -13.22 -8.52 5.82
CA SER A 189 -13.41 -7.85 7.12
C SER A 189 -12.53 -8.45 8.22
N TYR A 190 -12.46 -7.79 9.38
CA TYR A 190 -11.83 -8.38 10.57
C TYR A 190 -12.52 -9.69 10.99
N ASP A 191 -13.84 -9.76 10.91
CA ASP A 191 -14.60 -10.98 11.23
C ASP A 191 -14.21 -12.13 10.30
N SER A 192 -14.09 -11.85 9.00
CA SER A 192 -13.67 -12.84 8.00
C SER A 192 -12.23 -13.29 8.23
N LEU A 193 -11.33 -12.37 8.58
CA LEU A 193 -9.93 -12.68 8.85
C LEU A 193 -9.80 -13.54 10.12
N LEU A 194 -10.53 -13.19 11.18
CA LEU A 194 -10.56 -13.96 12.42
C LEU A 194 -11.19 -15.35 12.22
N ALA A 195 -12.28 -15.43 11.46
CA ALA A 195 -12.89 -16.71 11.10
C ALA A 195 -11.94 -17.59 10.28
N ALA A 196 -11.16 -16.98 9.37
CA ALA A 196 -10.15 -17.68 8.59
C ALA A 196 -9.01 -18.22 9.47
N GLU A 197 -8.52 -17.46 10.45
CA GLU A 197 -7.49 -17.95 11.38
C GLU A 197 -8.06 -18.98 12.37
N THR A 198 -9.32 -18.87 12.79
CA THR A 198 -9.96 -19.85 13.69
C THR A 198 -10.22 -21.19 12.99
N SER A 199 -10.60 -21.14 11.71
CA SER A 199 -10.83 -22.35 10.90
C SER A 199 -9.54 -22.96 10.35
N ARG A 200 -8.40 -22.29 10.53
CA ARG A 200 -7.10 -22.75 10.04
C ARG A 200 -6.68 -24.01 10.76
N ARG A 201 -6.32 -25.04 9.98
CA ARG A 201 -5.71 -26.25 10.53
C ARG A 201 -4.27 -25.95 10.94
N LEU A 202 -4.00 -26.02 12.24
CA LEU A 202 -2.65 -25.91 12.78
C LEU A 202 -1.83 -27.11 12.30
N LYS A 203 -0.80 -26.84 11.49
CA LYS A 203 0.18 -27.86 11.07
C LYS A 203 1.21 -28.14 12.14
N VAL A 204 1.47 -27.16 12.99
CA VAL A 204 2.46 -27.18 14.07
C VAL A 204 1.72 -26.75 15.34
N LEU A 205 1.97 -27.45 16.45
CA LEU A 205 1.43 -27.07 17.75
C LEU A 205 2.02 -25.72 18.17
N PRO A 206 1.25 -24.87 18.88
CA PRO A 206 1.77 -23.62 19.41
C PRO A 206 3.02 -23.88 20.28
N THR A 207 4.07 -23.11 20.04
CA THR A 207 5.29 -23.13 20.85
C THR A 207 5.09 -22.29 22.10
N LEU A 208 5.65 -22.73 23.22
CA LEU A 208 5.70 -21.94 24.46
C LEU A 208 6.99 -21.11 24.49
N GLU A 209 6.93 -19.94 25.10
CA GLU A 209 8.12 -19.16 25.41
C GLU A 209 8.94 -19.88 26.48
N TYR A 210 10.27 -19.95 26.28
CA TYR A 210 11.20 -20.61 27.21
C TYR A 210 11.63 -19.69 28.35
N GLU A 211 11.59 -18.38 28.12
CA GLU A 211 11.97 -17.38 29.11
C GLU A 211 10.90 -17.29 30.20
N ASN A 212 11.32 -17.48 31.45
CA ASN A 212 10.45 -17.30 32.61
C ASN A 212 10.52 -15.84 33.06
N PHE A 213 9.37 -15.20 33.15
CA PHE A 213 9.23 -13.84 33.65
C PHE A 213 8.53 -13.88 35.00
N ASP A 214 9.25 -13.49 36.06
CA ASP A 214 8.72 -13.49 37.43
C ASP A 214 7.69 -12.36 37.65
N GLN A 215 7.76 -11.30 36.83
CA GLN A 215 6.86 -10.15 36.86
C GLN A 215 6.39 -9.76 35.44
N LEU A 216 5.08 -9.53 35.28
CA LEU A 216 4.48 -9.14 34.00
C LEU A 216 4.73 -7.65 33.66
N PHE A 217 4.72 -6.79 34.68
CA PHE A 217 4.97 -5.35 34.56
C PHE A 217 6.14 -4.98 35.46
N GLY A 218 7.20 -4.41 34.90
CA GLY A 218 8.33 -3.91 35.68
C GLY A 218 8.09 -2.47 36.13
N GLU A 219 8.07 -2.21 37.44
CA GLU A 219 8.41 -0.88 37.95
C GLU A 219 9.92 -0.68 37.80
N ALA A 220 10.36 0.53 37.42
CA ALA A 220 11.71 0.87 36.94
C ALA A 220 12.92 0.48 37.83
N ASN A 221 12.70 -0.15 39.00
CA ASN A 221 13.72 -0.51 39.99
C ASN A 221 13.69 -1.98 40.47
N THR A 222 13.20 -2.93 39.67
CA THR A 222 13.27 -4.36 40.03
C THR A 222 14.34 -5.10 39.23
N GLU A 223 15.31 -5.71 39.93
CA GLU A 223 16.36 -6.60 39.40
C GLU A 223 15.80 -7.99 39.01
N GLY A 224 14.67 -8.03 38.28
CA GLY A 224 14.01 -9.27 37.83
C GLY A 224 13.77 -9.28 36.33
N THR A 225 13.61 -10.47 35.74
CA THR A 225 13.19 -10.62 34.33
C THR A 225 11.75 -10.14 34.18
N THR A 226 11.58 -8.96 33.60
CA THR A 226 10.27 -8.34 33.36
C THR A 226 9.87 -8.54 31.90
N PHE A 227 8.61 -8.95 31.66
CA PHE A 227 8.13 -9.22 30.30
C PHE A 227 7.96 -7.93 29.46
N LEU A 228 7.60 -6.82 30.11
CA LEU A 228 7.47 -5.50 29.50
C LEU A 228 8.27 -4.48 30.32
N THR A 229 9.38 -4.01 29.78
CA THR A 229 10.16 -2.90 30.34
C THR A 229 9.64 -1.57 29.77
N GLY A 230 9.13 -0.69 30.63
CA GLY A 230 8.90 0.73 30.26
C GLY A 230 7.50 1.13 29.79
N VAL A 231 6.42 0.64 30.42
CA VAL A 231 5.11 1.30 30.32
C VAL A 231 4.98 2.30 31.47
N ASP A 232 5.57 3.48 31.32
CA ASP A 232 5.20 4.64 32.13
C ASP A 232 3.81 5.10 31.65
N TRP A 233 2.82 5.05 32.55
CA TRP A 233 1.51 5.64 32.34
C TRP A 233 1.54 7.16 32.53
#